data_AF-Q4RPN4-F1
#
_entry.id   AF-Q4RPN4-F1
#
_cell.length_a   1.000
_cell.length_b   1.000
_cell.length_c   1.000
_cell.angle_alpha   90.00
_cell.angle_beta   90.00
_cell.angle_gamma   90.00
#
_symmetry.space_group_name_H-M   'P 1'
#
loop_
_entity.id
_entity.type
_entity.pdbx_description
1 polymer ?
#
loop_
_entity_poly.entity_id
_entity_poly.type
_entity_poly.pdbx_seq_one_letter_code
_entity_poly.pdbx_strand_id
1 'polypeptide(L)'
;LRLREEIQKKMVAEVARSESEQLKRFEELMELKQRQEHQAMRDMMDREAKESIGRQEKLKEEHRHRVKVINLRLREAAQQRLRQAELERQRQVEGRERLRNLNSIQEEILQLNQQLDPSTQSKKDAPLASLSSLSTRGNQLCSQVSEVVRRTTEGEFPSVEDIGVAERALQDMRALIQLMQLEVARFQEKKKQEEEQEQKNQKQVELQVQPEAQKAEVELAQAKAQKKGLQGSAKDGTLKWYKELEEKAEQYAQAFQDLSRPANPQTKKLRQELQKAATIPVGQITSQTGSQVKDIYEKIDQLLSGQPLVLEGRSVSTSLHPQGQKFTFYKLAEKFVKQGEEEVASHFEAAFPIAAVASGIWEQHPEVGELLLAHLYRKCPYVVPHYPGMKKGMTVEDYRKVLGYRDDSFGVEDDESFMKRMSGVIRLYAAIMQQKWPYSSKPGVSRLDAVFCILAPSILFSFNVLNAFQPPPHGLNHGWRWLAQMLNMEPVSGITATLIFEFLEASRSDLDRSSDQFWRHGLSHQTQTVHRGKHLAPRNKPAEGSSAPMHQLL
;
A
#
# COMPACT_ATOMS: atom_id res chain seq x y z
N LEU A 1 73.94 71.32 -84.89
CA LEU A 1 72.50 71.38 -84.57
C LEU A 1 71.94 69.99 -84.26
N ARG A 2 71.88 69.05 -85.22
CA ARG A 2 71.39 67.67 -84.99
C ARG A 2 72.06 66.91 -83.82
N LEU A 3 73.39 67.00 -83.68
CA LEU A 3 74.11 66.37 -82.57
C LEU A 3 73.67 66.92 -81.19
N ARG A 4 73.37 68.23 -81.13
CA ARG A 4 72.94 68.91 -79.89
C ARG A 4 71.51 68.49 -79.52
N GLU A 5 70.63 68.36 -80.49
CA GLU A 5 69.27 67.83 -80.31
C GLU A 5 69.29 66.37 -79.85
N GLU A 6 70.19 65.54 -80.39
CA GLU A 6 70.32 64.15 -79.99
C GLU A 6 70.84 63.99 -78.55
N ILE A 7 71.84 64.81 -78.16
CA ILE A 7 72.33 64.86 -76.77
C ILE A 7 71.22 65.33 -75.83
N GLN A 8 70.46 66.36 -76.21
CA GLN A 8 69.36 66.88 -75.40
C GLN A 8 68.23 65.85 -75.24
N LYS A 9 67.88 65.10 -76.29
CA LYS A 9 66.93 63.98 -76.21
C LYS A 9 67.42 62.86 -75.28
N LYS A 10 68.71 62.51 -75.34
CA LYS A 10 69.30 61.51 -74.43
C LYS A 10 69.28 61.98 -72.97
N MET A 11 69.59 63.25 -72.70
CA MET A 11 69.48 63.81 -71.34
C MET A 11 68.04 63.80 -70.82
N VAL A 12 67.05 64.21 -71.64
CA VAL A 12 65.64 64.21 -71.24
C VAL A 12 65.14 62.79 -70.99
N ALA A 13 65.55 61.82 -71.82
CA ALA A 13 65.19 60.42 -71.63
C ALA A 13 65.80 59.84 -70.34
N GLU A 14 67.04 60.21 -70.00
CA GLU A 14 67.70 59.76 -68.77
C GLU A 14 67.06 60.37 -67.52
N VAL A 15 66.69 61.66 -67.56
CA VAL A 15 65.95 62.32 -66.48
C VAL A 15 64.57 61.68 -66.30
N ALA A 16 63.82 61.48 -67.38
CA ALA A 16 62.51 60.83 -67.32
C ALA A 16 62.58 59.39 -66.80
N ARG A 17 63.65 58.65 -67.14
CA ARG A 17 63.91 57.32 -66.60
C ARG A 17 64.20 57.38 -65.10
N SER A 18 65.08 58.28 -64.66
CA SER A 18 65.40 58.48 -63.25
C SER A 18 64.17 58.86 -62.43
N GLU A 19 63.33 59.78 -62.92
CA GLU A 19 62.08 60.17 -62.27
C GLU A 19 61.07 59.02 -62.21
N SER A 20 60.95 58.23 -63.29
CA SER A 20 60.11 57.02 -63.30
C SER A 20 60.60 55.96 -62.30
N GLU A 21 61.91 55.78 -62.17
CA GLU A 21 62.49 54.86 -61.17
C GLU A 21 62.27 55.37 -59.74
N GLN A 22 62.36 56.69 -59.50
CA GLN A 22 62.04 57.28 -58.20
C GLN A 22 60.56 57.12 -57.83
N LEU A 23 59.66 57.33 -58.78
CA LEU A 23 58.22 57.14 -58.56
C LEU A 23 57.90 55.69 -58.21
N LYS A 24 58.47 54.71 -58.96
CA LYS A 24 58.29 53.28 -58.65
C LYS A 24 58.78 52.91 -57.27
N ARG A 25 59.95 53.41 -56.85
CA ARG A 25 60.47 53.18 -55.49
C ARG A 25 59.57 53.78 -54.42
N PHE A 26 58.98 54.94 -54.68
CA PHE A 26 58.03 55.56 -53.77
C PHE A 26 56.73 54.74 -53.67
N GLU A 27 56.18 54.28 -54.80
CA GLU A 27 55.01 53.39 -54.84
C GLU A 27 55.27 52.08 -54.08
N GLU A 28 56.40 51.41 -54.34
CA GLU A 28 56.82 50.19 -53.63
C GLU A 28 56.97 50.42 -52.11
N LEU A 29 57.54 51.56 -51.71
CA LEU A 29 57.67 51.94 -50.30
C LEU A 29 56.30 52.14 -49.64
N MET A 30 55.36 52.79 -50.35
CA MET A 30 54.01 53.01 -49.85
C MET A 30 53.23 51.69 -49.74
N GLU A 31 53.35 50.79 -50.72
CA GLU A 31 52.77 49.45 -50.64
C GLU A 31 53.34 48.64 -49.49
N LEU A 32 54.66 48.68 -49.28
CA LEU A 32 55.31 47.98 -48.18
C LEU A 32 54.82 48.52 -46.83
N LYS A 33 54.69 49.84 -46.69
CA LYS A 33 54.16 50.48 -45.48
C LYS A 33 52.72 50.06 -45.21
N GLN A 34 51.85 50.06 -46.22
CA GLN A 34 50.47 49.60 -46.07
C GLN A 34 50.39 48.13 -45.67
N ARG A 35 51.22 47.26 -46.26
CA ARG A 35 51.29 45.84 -45.87
C ARG A 35 51.75 45.67 -44.43
N GLN A 36 52.74 46.46 -43.97
CA GLN A 36 53.21 46.46 -42.59
C GLN A 36 52.11 46.93 -41.62
N GLU A 37 51.40 48.00 -41.93
CA GLU A 37 50.28 48.50 -41.12
C GLU A 37 49.14 47.47 -41.04
N HIS A 38 48.77 46.86 -42.17
CA HIS A 38 47.78 45.78 -42.19
C HIS A 38 48.23 44.55 -41.40
N GLN A 39 49.52 44.19 -41.47
CA GLN A 39 50.05 43.08 -40.69
C GLN A 39 50.06 43.40 -39.19
N ALA A 40 50.51 44.59 -38.79
CA ALA A 40 50.48 45.03 -37.40
C ALA A 40 49.06 45.06 -36.83
N MET A 41 48.07 45.48 -37.62
CA MET A 41 46.66 45.46 -37.23
C MET A 41 46.15 44.02 -37.04
N ARG A 42 46.49 43.09 -37.94
CA ARG A 42 46.13 41.67 -37.79
C ARG A 42 46.77 41.06 -36.54
N ASP A 43 48.05 41.30 -36.31
CA ASP A 43 48.77 40.76 -35.15
C ASP A 43 48.19 41.30 -33.83
N MET A 44 47.78 42.57 -33.79
CA MET A 44 47.06 43.16 -32.66
C MET A 44 45.72 42.46 -32.41
N MET A 45 44.89 42.31 -33.46
CA MET A 45 43.58 41.64 -33.37
C MET A 45 43.73 40.19 -32.90
N ASP A 46 44.71 39.45 -33.43
CA ASP A 46 44.98 38.07 -33.04
C ASP A 46 45.43 37.97 -31.58
N ARG A 47 46.23 38.94 -31.10
CA ARG A 47 46.64 39.01 -29.70
C ARG A 47 45.45 39.27 -28.78
N GLU A 48 44.61 40.26 -29.11
CA GLU A 48 43.41 40.58 -28.32
C GLU A 48 42.41 39.41 -28.31
N ALA A 49 42.24 38.73 -29.44
CA ALA A 49 41.40 37.54 -29.54
C ALA A 49 41.93 36.41 -28.64
N LYS A 50 43.24 36.13 -28.67
CA LYS A 50 43.88 35.13 -27.78
C LYS A 50 43.73 35.49 -26.30
N GLU A 51 43.94 36.76 -25.95
CA GLU A 51 43.75 37.23 -24.57
C GLU A 51 42.29 37.11 -24.12
N SER A 52 41.33 37.43 -24.99
CA SER A 52 39.90 37.31 -24.71
C SER A 52 39.48 35.85 -24.51
N ILE A 53 39.93 34.94 -25.39
CA ILE A 53 39.70 33.49 -25.26
C ILE A 53 40.29 32.98 -23.95
N GLY A 54 41.54 33.34 -23.62
CA GLY A 54 42.19 32.95 -22.37
C GLY A 54 41.43 33.43 -21.13
N ARG A 55 40.91 34.66 -21.13
CA ARG A 55 40.04 35.16 -20.04
C ARG A 55 38.75 34.35 -19.93
N GLN A 56 38.12 34.03 -21.07
CA GLN A 56 36.88 33.25 -21.08
C GLN A 56 37.10 31.81 -20.58
N GLU A 57 38.21 31.17 -20.94
CA GLU A 57 38.58 29.84 -20.46
C GLU A 57 38.83 29.82 -18.95
N LYS A 58 39.54 30.82 -18.42
CA LYS A 58 39.77 30.96 -16.98
C LYS A 58 38.45 31.09 -16.21
N LEU A 59 37.52 31.92 -16.71
CA LEU A 59 36.18 32.04 -16.10
C LEU A 59 35.39 30.72 -16.16
N LYS A 60 35.45 30.00 -17.27
CA LYS A 60 34.81 28.67 -17.39
C LYS A 60 35.41 27.68 -16.41
N GLU A 61 36.73 27.69 -16.20
CA GLU A 61 37.40 26.82 -15.24
C GLU A 61 37.04 27.15 -13.79
N GLU A 62 37.03 28.42 -13.42
CA GLU A 62 36.56 28.88 -12.11
C GLU A 62 35.11 28.46 -11.86
N HIS A 63 34.24 28.59 -12.87
CA HIS A 63 32.85 28.13 -12.77
C HIS A 63 32.77 26.61 -12.57
N ARG A 64 33.52 25.82 -13.34
CA ARG A 64 33.62 24.36 -13.16
C ARG A 64 34.10 24.00 -11.76
N HIS A 65 35.09 24.71 -11.22
CA HIS A 65 35.60 24.49 -9.88
C HIS A 65 34.54 24.80 -8.82
N ARG A 66 33.85 25.95 -8.92
CA ARG A 66 32.76 26.32 -7.99
C ARG A 66 31.63 25.29 -8.00
N VAL A 67 31.22 24.82 -9.18
CA VAL A 67 30.18 23.78 -9.30
C VAL A 67 30.63 22.47 -8.65
N LYS A 68 31.90 22.05 -8.81
CA LYS A 68 32.44 20.87 -8.12
C LYS A 68 32.37 21.02 -6.59
N VAL A 69 32.79 22.18 -6.06
CA VAL A 69 32.76 22.45 -4.61
C VAL A 69 31.32 22.43 -4.07
N ILE A 70 30.37 23.07 -4.77
CA ILE A 70 28.96 23.08 -4.37
C ILE A 70 28.38 21.66 -4.38
N ASN A 71 28.65 20.87 -5.42
CA ASN A 71 28.18 19.49 -5.51
C ASN A 71 28.74 18.59 -4.41
N LEU A 72 30.01 18.78 -4.02
CA LEU A 72 30.60 18.06 -2.89
C LEU A 72 29.91 18.43 -1.56
N ARG A 73 29.72 19.72 -1.28
CA ARG A 73 29.00 20.19 -0.09
C ARG A 73 27.56 19.69 -0.04
N LEU A 74 26.88 19.65 -1.18
CA LEU A 74 25.51 19.13 -1.28
C LEU A 74 25.47 17.62 -0.94
N ARG A 75 26.44 16.83 -1.41
CA ARG A 75 26.56 15.40 -1.07
C ARG A 75 26.86 15.20 0.41
N GLU A 76 27.78 15.97 0.98
CA GLU A 76 28.09 15.91 2.42
C GLU A 76 26.86 16.26 3.27
N ALA A 77 26.14 17.33 2.92
CA ALA A 77 24.91 17.72 3.61
C ALA A 77 23.82 16.65 3.48
N ALA A 78 23.67 16.01 2.31
CA ALA A 78 22.75 14.90 2.12
C ALA A 78 23.12 13.69 2.99
N GLN A 79 24.41 13.33 3.07
CA GLN A 79 24.89 12.25 3.94
C GLN A 79 24.69 12.56 5.43
N GLN A 80 24.87 13.81 5.85
CA GLN A 80 24.58 14.23 7.22
C GLN A 80 23.09 14.13 7.55
N ARG A 81 22.20 14.57 6.65
CA ARG A 81 20.75 14.42 6.81
C ARG A 81 20.31 12.96 6.91
N LEU A 82 20.87 12.08 6.07
CA LEU A 82 20.61 10.64 6.14
C LEU A 82 21.02 10.05 7.48
N ARG A 83 22.22 10.38 7.98
CA ARG A 83 22.68 9.91 9.31
C ARG A 83 21.79 10.41 10.45
N GLN A 84 21.37 11.67 10.40
CA GLN A 84 20.45 12.23 11.41
C GLN A 84 19.07 11.54 11.36
N ALA A 85 18.52 11.34 10.17
CA ALA A 85 17.25 10.63 9.99
C ALA A 85 17.34 9.17 10.46
N GLU A 86 18.46 8.49 10.23
CA GLU A 86 18.67 7.12 10.70
C GLU A 86 18.76 7.04 12.23
N LEU A 87 19.50 7.95 12.88
CA LEU A 87 19.56 8.05 14.34
C LEU A 87 18.20 8.40 14.95
N GLU A 88 17.42 9.27 14.32
CA GLU A 88 16.06 9.58 14.76
C GLU A 88 15.13 8.38 14.59
N ARG A 89 15.25 7.65 13.48
CA ARG A 89 14.50 6.40 13.25
C ARG A 89 14.85 5.36 14.32
N GLN A 90 16.12 5.18 14.65
CA GLN A 90 16.56 4.29 15.73
C GLN A 90 15.95 4.71 17.07
N ARG A 91 16.03 5.98 17.44
CA ARG A 91 15.42 6.51 18.68
C ARG A 91 13.90 6.27 18.73
N GLN A 92 13.20 6.44 17.61
CA GLN A 92 11.77 6.15 17.52
C GLN A 92 11.46 4.65 17.64
N VAL A 93 12.24 3.78 17.01
CA VAL A 93 12.05 2.32 17.09
C VAL A 93 12.27 1.83 18.51
N GLU A 94 13.38 2.22 19.15
CA GLU A 94 13.67 1.87 20.53
C GLU A 94 12.64 2.45 21.50
N GLY A 95 12.20 3.70 21.29
CA GLY A 95 11.14 4.32 22.08
C GLY A 95 9.80 3.56 21.97
N ARG A 96 9.42 3.14 20.76
CA ARG A 96 8.22 2.31 20.53
C ARG A 96 8.35 0.91 21.12
N GLU A 97 9.55 0.34 21.14
CA GLU A 97 9.81 -0.94 21.79
C GLU A 97 9.69 -0.83 23.31
N ARG A 98 10.27 0.21 23.93
CA ARG A 98 10.10 0.50 25.36
C ARG A 98 8.63 0.70 25.71
N LEU A 99 7.87 1.43 24.91
CA LEU A 99 6.43 1.59 25.11
C LEU A 99 5.66 0.27 25.00
N ARG A 100 6.02 -0.60 24.05
CA ARG A 100 5.43 -1.94 23.95
C ARG A 100 5.75 -2.80 25.19
N ASN A 101 6.98 -2.75 25.69
CA ASN A 101 7.38 -3.44 26.92
C ASN A 101 6.56 -2.92 28.12
N LEU A 102 6.44 -1.59 28.27
CA LEU A 102 5.66 -0.98 29.34
C LEU A 102 4.18 -1.42 29.31
N ASN A 103 3.56 -1.44 28.14
CA ASN A 103 2.18 -1.90 27.99
C ASN A 103 2.03 -3.40 28.34
N SER A 104 3.00 -4.23 27.95
CA SER A 104 3.03 -5.65 28.33
C SER A 104 3.15 -5.84 29.84
N ILE A 105 4.01 -5.04 30.49
CA ILE A 105 4.17 -5.04 31.95
C ILE A 105 2.87 -4.61 32.63
N GLN A 106 2.22 -3.55 32.14
CA GLN A 106 0.94 -3.08 32.67
C GLN A 106 -0.14 -4.17 32.58
N GLU A 107 -0.27 -4.83 31.43
CA GLU A 107 -1.23 -5.92 31.24
C GLU A 107 -0.96 -7.09 32.19
N GLU A 108 0.30 -7.51 32.33
CA GLU A 108 0.66 -8.61 33.22
C GLU A 108 0.41 -8.28 34.69
N ILE A 109 0.79 -7.07 35.16
CA ILE A 109 0.53 -6.65 36.53
C ILE A 109 -0.97 -6.62 36.83
N LEU A 110 -1.80 -6.14 35.90
CA LEU A 110 -3.25 -6.13 36.08
C LEU A 110 -3.82 -7.56 36.15
N GLN A 111 -3.34 -8.48 35.33
CA GLN A 111 -3.73 -9.90 35.40
C GLN A 111 -3.32 -10.55 36.72
N LEU A 112 -2.11 -10.28 37.21
CA LEU A 112 -1.66 -10.76 38.52
C LEU A 112 -2.49 -10.14 39.65
N ASN A 113 -2.87 -8.86 39.55
CA ASN A 113 -3.69 -8.20 40.57
C ASN A 113 -5.11 -8.79 40.67
N GLN A 114 -5.70 -9.22 39.55
CA GLN A 114 -6.97 -9.94 39.56
C GLN A 114 -6.89 -11.28 40.32
N GLN A 115 -5.72 -11.93 40.36
CA GLN A 115 -5.52 -13.15 41.14
C GLN A 115 -5.40 -12.88 42.65
N LEU A 116 -5.02 -11.66 43.05
CA LEU A 116 -5.00 -11.20 44.44
C LEU A 116 -6.38 -10.78 44.95
N ASP A 117 -7.36 -10.59 44.06
CA ASP A 117 -8.72 -10.20 44.45
C ASP A 117 -9.41 -11.35 45.22
N PRO A 118 -9.80 -11.16 46.49
CA PRO A 118 -10.46 -12.21 47.28
C PRO A 118 -11.76 -12.73 46.67
N SER A 119 -12.39 -11.95 45.78
CA SER A 119 -13.68 -12.28 45.17
C SER A 119 -13.59 -13.22 43.96
N THR A 120 -12.41 -13.35 43.32
CA THR A 120 -12.20 -14.25 42.18
C THR A 120 -11.84 -15.68 42.60
N GLN A 121 -11.36 -15.88 43.84
CA GLN A 121 -11.09 -17.20 44.40
C GLN A 121 -12.27 -17.68 45.26
N SER A 122 -12.98 -18.71 44.80
CA SER A 122 -13.95 -19.47 45.59
C SER A 122 -13.25 -20.23 46.73
N LYS A 123 -12.77 -19.53 47.75
CA LYS A 123 -12.19 -20.10 48.98
C LYS A 123 -12.86 -19.44 50.18
N LYS A 124 -13.96 -20.04 50.63
CA LYS A 124 -14.72 -19.60 51.81
C LYS A 124 -13.96 -19.72 53.14
N ASP A 125 -12.76 -20.30 53.16
CA ASP A 125 -12.08 -20.68 54.40
C ASP A 125 -10.71 -20.02 54.63
N ALA A 126 -10.16 -19.23 53.70
CA ALA A 126 -8.83 -18.64 53.90
C ALA A 126 -8.85 -17.42 54.86
N PRO A 127 -7.76 -17.13 55.60
CA PRO A 127 -7.72 -15.99 56.53
C PRO A 127 -7.84 -14.66 55.76
N LEU A 128 -9.03 -14.04 55.84
CA LEU A 128 -9.38 -12.79 55.15
C LEU A 128 -8.39 -11.65 55.45
N ALA A 129 -7.82 -11.61 56.66
CA ALA A 129 -6.92 -10.55 57.09
C ALA A 129 -5.59 -10.54 56.30
N SER A 130 -4.95 -11.69 56.10
CA SER A 130 -3.67 -11.78 55.37
C SER A 130 -3.83 -11.55 53.87
N LEU A 131 -4.96 -11.97 53.29
CA LEU A 131 -5.27 -11.73 51.88
C LEU A 131 -5.53 -10.24 51.59
N SER A 132 -6.12 -9.51 52.54
CA SER A 132 -6.39 -8.07 52.38
C SER A 132 -5.13 -7.20 52.31
N SER A 133 -4.09 -7.54 53.07
CA SER A 133 -2.82 -6.79 53.07
C SER A 133 -2.02 -7.03 51.78
N LEU A 134 -2.04 -8.26 51.24
CA LEU A 134 -1.45 -8.61 49.95
C LEU A 134 -2.15 -7.90 48.78
N SER A 135 -3.48 -7.87 48.78
CA SER A 135 -4.27 -7.13 47.78
C SER A 135 -3.98 -5.62 47.82
N THR A 136 -3.87 -5.04 49.01
CA THR A 136 -3.51 -3.62 49.18
C THR A 136 -2.13 -3.31 48.59
N ARG A 137 -1.15 -4.20 48.83
CA ARG A 137 0.19 -4.06 48.25
C ARG A 137 0.18 -4.22 46.73
N GLY A 138 -0.59 -5.17 46.19
CA GLY A 138 -0.77 -5.35 44.75
C GLY A 138 -1.36 -4.12 44.05
N ASN A 139 -2.37 -3.50 44.65
CA ASN A 139 -2.95 -2.24 44.18
C ASN A 139 -1.92 -1.10 44.18
N GLN A 140 -1.05 -1.02 45.18
CA GLN A 140 0.03 -0.02 45.22
C GLN A 140 1.00 -0.17 44.04
N LEU A 141 1.37 -1.41 43.68
CA LEU A 141 2.23 -1.70 42.53
C LEU A 141 1.54 -1.35 41.20
N CYS A 142 0.24 -1.62 41.08
CA CYS A 142 -0.55 -1.20 39.92
C CYS A 142 -0.56 0.32 39.74
N SER A 143 -0.69 1.08 40.84
CA SER A 143 -0.62 2.55 40.80
C SER A 143 0.76 3.05 40.38
N GLN A 144 1.85 2.41 40.81
CA GLN A 144 3.21 2.79 40.41
C GLN A 144 3.42 2.67 38.90
N VAL A 145 2.95 1.57 38.29
CA VAL A 145 3.05 1.38 36.84
C VAL A 145 2.11 2.31 36.09
N SER A 146 0.91 2.56 36.62
CA SER A 146 -0.04 3.52 36.03
C SER A 146 0.52 4.95 36.00
N GLU A 147 1.26 5.37 37.03
CA GLU A 147 1.95 6.67 37.05
C GLU A 147 3.06 6.78 36.01
N VAL A 148 3.78 5.68 35.74
CA VAL A 148 4.78 5.63 34.66
C VAL A 148 4.10 5.74 33.29
N VAL A 149 3.01 4.99 33.08
CA VAL A 149 2.23 5.05 31.83
C VAL A 149 1.67 6.45 31.60
N ARG A 150 1.12 7.10 32.64
CA ARG A 150 0.60 8.47 32.54
C ARG A 150 1.66 9.46 32.06
N ARG A 151 2.88 9.40 32.60
CA ARG A 151 4.00 10.26 32.17
C ARG A 151 4.36 10.07 30.68
N THR A 152 4.17 8.88 30.12
CA THR A 152 4.42 8.63 28.68
C THR A 152 3.31 9.13 27.75
N THR A 153 2.10 9.36 28.26
CA THR A 153 0.97 9.86 27.44
C THR A 153 1.07 11.35 27.11
N GLU A 154 1.97 12.08 27.78
CA GLU A 154 2.23 13.51 27.56
C GLU A 154 3.11 13.78 26.32
N GLY A 155 3.46 12.74 25.54
CA GLY A 155 4.05 12.87 24.20
C GLY A 155 5.49 12.37 24.08
N GLU A 156 6.13 11.96 25.17
CA GLU A 156 7.50 11.43 25.18
C GLU A 156 7.53 9.90 25.37
N PHE A 157 8.49 9.22 24.73
CA PHE A 157 8.70 7.78 24.92
C PHE A 157 9.24 7.51 26.35
N PRO A 158 8.87 6.36 26.96
CA PRO A 158 9.39 6.00 28.28
C PRO A 158 10.92 5.96 28.29
N SER A 159 11.50 6.52 29.35
CA SER A 159 12.94 6.46 29.60
C SER A 159 13.36 5.06 30.04
N VAL A 160 14.66 4.78 30.03
CA VAL A 160 15.19 3.49 30.53
C VAL A 160 14.88 3.33 32.03
N GLU A 161 14.91 4.42 32.79
CA GLU A 161 14.59 4.42 34.22
C GLU A 161 13.12 4.09 34.47
N ASP A 162 12.22 4.65 33.67
CA ASP A 162 10.78 4.38 33.74
C ASP A 162 10.47 2.90 33.51
N ILE A 163 11.09 2.29 32.50
CA ILE A 163 10.98 0.85 32.25
C ILE A 163 11.53 0.04 33.43
N GLY A 164 12.67 0.43 33.99
CA GLY A 164 13.24 -0.24 35.16
C GLY A 164 12.40 -0.11 36.42
N VAL A 165 11.61 0.96 36.58
CA VAL A 165 10.61 1.06 37.66
C VAL A 165 9.46 0.09 37.43
N ALA A 166 8.94 0.01 36.20
CA ALA A 166 7.84 -0.90 35.86
C ALA A 166 8.24 -2.38 35.99
N GLU A 167 9.43 -2.75 35.52
CA GLU A 167 9.97 -4.12 35.64
C GLU A 167 10.15 -4.56 37.10
N ARG A 168 10.66 -3.66 37.96
CA ARG A 168 10.76 -3.93 39.40
C ARG A 168 9.38 -4.13 40.03
N ALA A 169 8.41 -3.28 39.69
CA ALA A 169 7.04 -3.43 40.18
C ALA A 169 6.41 -4.78 39.75
N LEU A 170 6.68 -5.24 38.52
CA LEU A 170 6.23 -6.55 38.04
C LEU A 170 6.91 -7.70 38.80
N GLN A 171 8.21 -7.61 39.05
CA GLN A 171 8.94 -8.61 39.80
C GLN A 171 8.42 -8.72 41.25
N ASP A 172 8.18 -7.59 41.90
CA ASP A 172 7.56 -7.54 43.23
C ASP A 172 6.15 -8.14 43.22
N MET A 173 5.36 -7.86 42.18
CA MET A 173 4.01 -8.40 42.02
C MET A 173 4.02 -9.94 41.88
N ARG A 174 4.94 -10.48 41.09
CA ARG A 174 5.13 -11.93 40.95
C ARG A 174 5.55 -12.57 42.29
N ALA A 175 6.42 -11.92 43.06
CA ALA A 175 6.81 -12.39 44.38
C ALA A 175 5.62 -12.40 45.37
N LEU A 176 4.73 -11.40 45.31
CA LEU A 176 3.52 -11.36 46.13
C LEU A 176 2.55 -12.51 45.80
N ILE A 177 2.39 -12.87 44.52
CA ILE A 177 1.58 -14.03 44.14
C ILE A 177 2.16 -15.33 44.70
N GLN A 178 3.48 -15.51 44.64
CA GLN A 178 4.13 -16.69 45.22
C GLN A 178 3.91 -16.77 46.74
N LEU A 179 4.02 -15.64 47.45
CA LEU A 179 3.72 -15.58 48.88
C LEU A 179 2.26 -15.95 49.17
N MET A 180 1.30 -15.40 48.42
CA MET A 180 -0.12 -15.76 48.54
C MET A 180 -0.35 -17.26 48.33
N GLN A 181 0.25 -17.84 47.29
CA GLN A 181 0.12 -19.28 47.00
C GLN A 181 0.69 -20.13 48.13
N LEU A 182 1.80 -19.72 48.73
CA LEU A 182 2.40 -20.39 49.88
C LEU A 182 1.51 -20.31 51.13
N GLU A 183 0.91 -19.15 51.41
CA GLU A 183 -0.03 -18.98 52.53
C GLU A 183 -1.29 -19.84 52.35
N VAL A 184 -1.85 -19.88 51.14
CA VAL A 184 -2.98 -20.76 50.78
C VAL A 184 -2.60 -22.22 50.97
N ALA A 185 -1.42 -22.65 50.50
CA ALA A 185 -0.97 -24.04 50.61
C ALA A 185 -0.78 -24.44 52.08
N ARG A 186 -0.15 -23.58 52.90
CA ARG A 186 -0.01 -23.79 54.34
C ARG A 186 -1.36 -23.92 55.03
N PHE A 187 -2.35 -23.12 54.63
CA PHE A 187 -3.70 -23.19 55.18
C PHE A 187 -4.42 -24.50 54.79
N GLN A 188 -4.32 -24.91 53.53
CA GLN A 188 -4.87 -26.19 53.07
C GLN A 188 -4.22 -27.40 53.75
N GLU A 189 -2.91 -27.34 54.02
CA GLU A 189 -2.20 -28.41 54.72
C GLU A 189 -2.63 -28.52 56.19
N LYS A 190 -2.83 -27.39 56.88
CA LYS A 190 -3.40 -27.37 58.24
C LYS A 190 -4.81 -27.97 58.26
N LYS A 191 -5.65 -27.61 57.28
CA LYS A 191 -7.01 -28.17 57.14
C LYS A 191 -6.97 -29.68 56.90
N LYS A 192 -6.07 -30.18 56.05
CA LYS A 192 -5.88 -31.63 55.86
C LYS A 192 -5.42 -32.35 57.12
N GLN A 193 -4.53 -31.74 57.91
CA GLN A 193 -4.08 -32.31 59.19
C GLN A 193 -5.20 -32.33 60.23
N GLU A 194 -6.04 -31.29 60.27
CA GLU A 194 -7.25 -31.24 61.12
C GLU A 194 -8.29 -32.28 60.68
N GLU A 195 -8.55 -32.42 59.38
CA GLU A 195 -9.45 -33.44 58.81
C GLU A 195 -8.92 -34.87 59.03
N GLU A 196 -7.60 -35.11 58.92
CA GLU A 196 -6.99 -36.41 59.24
C GLU A 196 -7.05 -36.74 60.74
N GLN A 197 -6.98 -35.72 61.61
CA GLN A 197 -7.12 -35.89 63.06
C GLN A 197 -8.58 -36.16 63.45
N GLU A 198 -9.54 -35.49 62.80
CA GLU A 198 -10.97 -35.78 62.94
C GLU A 198 -11.33 -37.17 62.40
N GLN A 199 -10.75 -37.59 61.27
CA GLN A 199 -10.92 -38.95 60.74
C GLN A 199 -10.28 -40.02 61.65
N LYS A 200 -9.17 -39.72 62.33
CA LYS A 200 -8.60 -40.63 63.36
C LYS A 200 -9.49 -40.72 64.59
N ASN A 201 -10.11 -39.61 65.00
CA ASN A 201 -11.09 -39.60 66.10
C ASN A 201 -12.41 -40.31 65.70
N GLN A 202 -12.86 -40.19 64.45
CA GLN A 202 -14.03 -40.92 63.94
C GLN A 202 -13.77 -42.42 63.75
N LYS A 203 -12.57 -42.82 63.30
CA LYS A 203 -12.15 -44.23 63.21
C LYS A 203 -12.04 -44.94 64.57
N GLN A 204 -12.00 -44.20 65.69
CA GLN A 204 -12.05 -44.77 67.03
C GLN A 204 -13.49 -44.94 67.55
N VAL A 205 -14.46 -44.25 66.95
CA VAL A 205 -15.89 -44.33 67.29
C VAL A 205 -16.62 -45.38 66.42
N GLU A 206 -16.03 -45.81 65.31
CA GLU A 206 -16.67 -46.68 64.32
C GLU A 206 -16.19 -48.15 64.38
N LEU A 207 -15.87 -48.64 65.57
CA LEU A 207 -15.66 -50.08 65.87
C LEU A 207 -16.97 -50.80 66.24
N GLN A 208 -18.12 -50.24 65.85
CA GLN A 208 -19.40 -50.93 65.89
C GLN A 208 -20.22 -50.60 64.62
N VAL A 209 -20.43 -51.67 63.85
CA VAL A 209 -21.46 -51.88 62.82
C VAL A 209 -21.17 -51.37 61.39
N GLN A 210 -20.65 -52.28 60.56
CA GLN A 210 -20.95 -52.42 59.13
C GLN A 210 -22.26 -53.26 58.96
N PRO A 211 -22.87 -53.51 57.76
CA PRO A 211 -22.36 -53.30 56.40
C PRO A 211 -23.39 -52.89 55.29
N GLU A 212 -22.83 -52.67 54.09
CA GLU A 212 -23.38 -52.99 52.74
C GLU A 212 -24.57 -52.16 52.18
N ALA A 213 -24.68 -51.81 50.89
CA ALA A 213 -23.88 -52.06 49.70
C ALA A 213 -24.40 -51.18 48.53
N GLN A 214 -23.52 -50.96 47.54
CA GLN A 214 -23.82 -50.89 46.08
C GLN A 214 -24.58 -49.68 45.48
N LYS A 215 -23.89 -48.84 44.67
CA LYS A 215 -23.89 -48.88 43.17
C LYS A 215 -23.31 -47.61 42.51
N ALA A 216 -22.64 -47.87 41.36
CA ALA A 216 -22.42 -47.05 40.15
C ALA A 216 -21.55 -45.78 40.27
N GLU A 217 -20.31 -45.80 39.79
CA GLU A 217 -19.88 -45.43 38.40
C GLU A 217 -20.22 -43.98 38.02
N VAL A 218 -19.23 -43.08 38.05
CA VAL A 218 -18.32 -42.72 36.94
C VAL A 218 -19.01 -41.87 35.85
N GLU A 219 -18.77 -40.56 35.89
CA GLU A 219 -18.71 -39.70 34.70
C GLU A 219 -17.93 -38.42 35.08
N LEU A 220 -16.60 -38.43 34.91
CA LEU A 220 -15.86 -37.96 33.73
C LEU A 220 -16.04 -36.46 33.44
N ALA A 221 -14.96 -35.75 33.74
CA ALA A 221 -14.63 -34.43 33.24
C ALA A 221 -14.70 -34.36 31.70
N GLN A 222 -15.23 -33.27 31.17
CA GLN A 222 -14.42 -32.25 30.48
C GLN A 222 -15.32 -31.24 29.77
N ALA A 223 -15.20 -29.99 30.21
CA ALA A 223 -15.25 -28.87 29.30
C ALA A 223 -14.05 -28.96 28.36
N LYS A 224 -14.29 -29.03 27.04
CA LYS A 224 -13.41 -28.46 26.01
C LYS A 224 -14.06 -28.43 24.63
N ALA A 225 -13.89 -27.28 24.00
CA ALA A 225 -13.79 -27.07 22.56
C ALA A 225 -15.08 -27.14 21.71
N GLN A 226 -15.87 -26.07 21.74
CA GLN A 226 -16.48 -25.57 20.50
C GLN A 226 -15.41 -24.85 19.67
N LYS A 227 -14.62 -25.61 18.90
CA LYS A 227 -14.10 -25.09 17.63
C LYS A 227 -15.26 -25.14 16.65
N LYS A 228 -15.89 -23.99 16.38
CA LYS A 228 -16.71 -23.83 15.17
C LYS A 228 -15.84 -24.27 13.99
N GLY A 229 -16.30 -25.27 13.25
CA GLY A 229 -15.68 -25.70 12.01
C GLY A 229 -15.49 -24.52 11.07
N LEU A 230 -14.36 -24.49 10.37
CA LEU A 230 -14.14 -23.56 9.27
C LEU A 230 -15.26 -23.78 8.25
N GLN A 231 -15.95 -22.70 7.92
CA GLN A 231 -17.07 -22.75 6.98
C GLN A 231 -16.50 -22.81 5.56
N GLY A 232 -16.95 -23.75 4.74
CA GLY A 232 -16.56 -23.88 3.34
C GLY A 232 -17.19 -22.83 2.40
N SER A 233 -17.86 -21.81 2.94
CA SER A 233 -18.51 -20.75 2.15
C SER A 233 -18.73 -19.48 2.97
N ALA A 234 -18.75 -18.36 2.26
CA ALA A 234 -19.26 -17.07 2.70
C ALA A 234 -20.56 -17.17 3.50
N LYS A 235 -20.77 -16.30 4.51
CA LYS A 235 -22.08 -16.11 5.15
C LYS A 235 -23.15 -15.91 4.07
N ASP A 236 -24.29 -16.58 4.20
CA ASP A 236 -25.38 -16.68 3.20
C ASP A 236 -25.79 -15.33 2.57
N GLY A 237 -25.83 -14.25 3.37
CA GLY A 237 -26.13 -12.89 2.87
C GLY A 237 -25.06 -12.27 1.96
N THR A 238 -23.80 -12.67 2.07
CA THR A 238 -22.71 -12.23 1.17
C THR A 238 -22.92 -12.82 -0.23
N LEU A 239 -23.19 -14.14 -0.32
CA LEU A 239 -23.37 -14.84 -1.59
C LEU A 239 -24.62 -14.37 -2.34
N LYS A 240 -25.70 -14.07 -1.59
CA LYS A 240 -26.95 -13.52 -2.14
C LYS A 240 -26.73 -12.16 -2.81
N TRP A 241 -26.06 -11.24 -2.13
CA TRP A 241 -25.75 -9.91 -2.67
C TRP A 241 -24.92 -9.99 -3.96
N TYR A 242 -23.98 -10.94 -4.05
CA TYR A 242 -23.19 -11.13 -5.27
C TYR A 242 -24.00 -11.69 -6.44
N LYS A 243 -24.92 -12.63 -6.19
CA LYS A 243 -25.83 -13.11 -7.23
C LYS A 243 -26.72 -11.99 -7.76
N GLU A 244 -27.21 -11.12 -6.88
CA GLU A 244 -27.98 -9.93 -7.28
C GLU A 244 -27.15 -8.98 -8.18
N LEU A 245 -25.84 -8.81 -7.90
CA LEU A 245 -24.94 -8.02 -8.76
C LEU A 245 -24.70 -8.68 -10.12
N GLU A 246 -24.54 -10.01 -10.17
CA GLU A 246 -24.37 -10.77 -11.41
C GLU A 246 -25.63 -10.68 -12.29
N GLU A 247 -26.81 -10.91 -11.70
CA GLU A 247 -28.10 -10.78 -12.38
C GLU A 247 -28.32 -9.36 -12.92
N LYS A 248 -27.98 -8.33 -12.13
CA LYS A 248 -28.03 -6.94 -12.58
C LYS A 248 -27.11 -6.68 -13.78
N ALA A 249 -25.89 -7.20 -13.77
CA ALA A 249 -24.96 -7.02 -14.88
C ALA A 249 -25.42 -7.75 -16.15
N GLU A 250 -26.04 -8.92 -16.01
CA GLU A 250 -26.69 -9.67 -17.10
C GLU A 250 -27.85 -8.87 -17.69
N GLN A 251 -28.74 -8.33 -16.84
CA GLN A 251 -29.84 -7.45 -17.26
C GLN A 251 -29.31 -6.19 -17.97
N TYR A 252 -28.22 -5.60 -17.47
CA TYR A 252 -27.57 -4.45 -18.10
C TYR A 252 -27.01 -4.81 -19.47
N ALA A 253 -26.39 -5.99 -19.62
CA ALA A 253 -25.91 -6.51 -20.89
C ALA A 253 -27.03 -6.74 -21.92
N GLN A 254 -28.20 -7.17 -21.43
CA GLN A 254 -29.39 -7.32 -22.26
C GLN A 254 -29.96 -5.97 -22.72
N ALA A 255 -29.81 -4.92 -21.91
CA ALA A 255 -30.32 -3.58 -22.22
C ALA A 255 -29.61 -2.86 -23.39
N PHE A 256 -28.47 -3.37 -23.87
CA PHE A 256 -27.77 -2.84 -25.05
C PHE A 256 -27.57 -3.88 -26.18
N GLN A 257 -28.47 -4.87 -26.28
CA GLN A 257 -28.37 -5.92 -27.30
C GLN A 257 -28.25 -5.38 -28.74
N ASP A 258 -28.93 -4.28 -29.08
CA ASP A 258 -28.89 -3.69 -30.43
C ASP A 258 -27.51 -3.12 -30.78
N LEU A 259 -26.80 -2.58 -29.79
CA LEU A 259 -25.40 -2.15 -29.96
C LEU A 259 -24.41 -3.32 -29.90
N SER A 260 -24.70 -4.37 -29.14
CA SER A 260 -23.87 -5.59 -29.08
C SER A 260 -23.90 -6.36 -30.41
N ARG A 261 -25.06 -6.45 -31.05
CA ARG A 261 -25.28 -7.11 -32.33
C ARG A 261 -25.84 -6.12 -33.35
N PRO A 262 -25.01 -5.20 -33.88
CA PRO A 262 -25.48 -4.13 -34.76
C PRO A 262 -26.02 -4.70 -36.07
N ALA A 263 -27.28 -4.42 -36.38
CA ALA A 263 -27.90 -4.78 -37.65
C ALA A 263 -27.35 -3.93 -38.82
N ASN A 264 -27.01 -2.65 -38.54
CA ASN A 264 -26.64 -1.67 -39.57
C ASN A 264 -25.16 -1.25 -39.49
N PRO A 265 -24.51 -0.93 -40.63
CA PRO A 265 -23.10 -0.48 -40.68
C PRO A 265 -22.82 0.77 -39.85
N GLN A 266 -23.77 1.70 -39.76
CA GLN A 266 -23.65 2.94 -38.96
C GLN A 266 -23.61 2.63 -37.46
N THR A 267 -24.51 1.77 -36.98
CA THR A 267 -24.55 1.31 -35.58
C THR A 267 -23.27 0.55 -35.21
N LYS A 268 -22.72 -0.25 -36.14
CA LYS A 268 -21.43 -0.94 -35.95
C LYS A 268 -20.27 0.04 -35.81
N LYS A 269 -20.24 1.10 -36.63
CA LYS A 269 -19.23 2.16 -36.54
C LYS A 269 -19.33 2.92 -35.21
N LEU A 270 -20.55 3.33 -34.84
CA LEU A 270 -20.81 4.02 -33.58
C LEU A 270 -20.40 3.17 -32.37
N ARG A 271 -20.72 1.87 -32.37
CA ARG A 271 -20.29 0.92 -31.33
C ARG A 271 -18.77 0.89 -31.18
N GLN A 272 -18.03 0.82 -32.30
CA GLN A 272 -16.56 0.83 -32.27
C GLN A 272 -16.01 2.16 -31.74
N GLU A 273 -16.61 3.29 -32.12
CA GLU A 273 -16.21 4.62 -31.66
C GLU A 273 -16.49 4.81 -30.15
N LEU A 274 -17.67 4.40 -29.66
CA LEU A 274 -18.00 4.41 -28.23
C LEU A 274 -17.10 3.48 -27.42
N GLN A 275 -16.81 2.27 -27.94
CA GLN A 275 -15.89 1.34 -27.28
C GLN A 275 -14.47 1.91 -27.20
N LYS A 276 -13.97 2.52 -28.27
CA LYS A 276 -12.67 3.22 -28.24
C LYS A 276 -12.68 4.37 -27.23
N ALA A 277 -13.77 5.15 -27.18
CA ALA A 277 -13.92 6.25 -26.26
C ALA A 277 -13.92 5.82 -24.79
N ALA A 278 -14.52 4.67 -24.47
CA ALA A 278 -14.51 4.11 -23.13
C ALA A 278 -13.14 3.51 -22.76
N THR A 279 -12.44 2.87 -23.71
CA THR A 279 -11.31 1.98 -23.41
C THR A 279 -9.93 2.61 -23.52
N ILE A 280 -9.73 3.57 -24.44
CA ILE A 280 -8.44 4.22 -24.67
C ILE A 280 -8.03 5.07 -23.46
N PRO A 281 -8.89 5.95 -22.90
CA PRO A 281 -8.50 6.76 -21.75
C PRO A 281 -8.06 5.92 -20.56
N VAL A 282 -8.77 4.83 -20.26
CA VAL A 282 -8.41 3.91 -19.18
C VAL A 282 -7.07 3.21 -19.44
N GLY A 283 -6.80 2.81 -20.69
CA GLY A 283 -5.51 2.23 -21.07
C GLY A 283 -4.33 3.21 -21.03
N GLN A 284 -4.59 4.51 -20.93
CA GLN A 284 -3.56 5.53 -20.74
C GLN A 284 -3.22 5.76 -19.27
N ILE A 285 -3.94 5.15 -18.31
CA ILE A 285 -3.66 5.32 -16.88
C ILE A 285 -2.48 4.42 -16.50
N THR A 286 -1.26 4.87 -16.79
CA THR A 286 -0.01 4.23 -16.36
C THR A 286 0.65 5.02 -15.22
N SER A 287 1.95 4.86 -14.95
CA SER A 287 2.75 5.58 -13.94
C SER A 287 2.93 7.08 -14.22
N GLN A 288 1.82 7.76 -14.51
CA GLN A 288 1.72 9.15 -14.98
C GLN A 288 1.60 10.14 -13.83
N THR A 289 1.85 11.42 -14.12
CA THR A 289 1.73 12.51 -13.14
C THR A 289 0.26 12.77 -12.76
N GLY A 290 0.01 13.26 -11.54
CA GLY A 290 -1.35 13.48 -11.03
C GLY A 290 -2.22 14.40 -11.90
N SER A 291 -1.63 15.33 -12.66
CA SER A 291 -2.36 16.16 -13.63
C SER A 291 -2.90 15.35 -14.82
N GLN A 292 -2.12 14.39 -15.35
CA GLN A 292 -2.55 13.53 -16.45
C GLN A 292 -3.66 12.58 -16.01
N VAL A 293 -3.58 12.05 -14.78
CA VAL A 293 -4.63 11.22 -14.18
C VAL A 293 -5.94 12.02 -14.05
N LYS A 294 -5.86 13.30 -13.68
CA LYS A 294 -7.00 14.21 -13.62
C LYS A 294 -7.63 14.45 -15.00
N ASP A 295 -6.81 14.71 -16.02
CA ASP A 295 -7.29 14.93 -17.39
C ASP A 295 -8.01 13.68 -17.94
N ILE A 296 -7.50 12.48 -17.63
CA ILE A 296 -8.14 11.22 -18.01
C ILE A 296 -9.49 11.06 -17.31
N TYR A 297 -9.55 11.32 -15.99
CA TYR A 297 -10.79 11.30 -15.25
C TYR A 297 -11.83 12.26 -15.85
N GLU A 298 -11.45 13.51 -16.13
CA GLU A 298 -12.36 14.53 -16.69
C GLU A 298 -12.90 14.11 -18.07
N LYS A 299 -12.07 13.50 -18.92
CA LYS A 299 -12.50 12.96 -20.22
C LYS A 299 -13.51 11.82 -20.08
N ILE A 300 -13.29 10.91 -19.13
CA ILE A 300 -14.21 9.80 -18.86
C ILE A 300 -15.53 10.35 -18.31
N ASP A 301 -15.48 11.25 -17.34
CA ASP A 301 -16.66 11.87 -16.73
C ASP A 301 -17.53 12.64 -17.76
N GLN A 302 -16.89 13.38 -18.66
CA GLN A 302 -17.57 14.05 -19.78
C GLN A 302 -18.29 13.06 -20.70
N LEU A 303 -17.63 11.96 -21.09
CA LEU A 303 -18.22 10.93 -21.94
C LEU A 303 -19.44 10.25 -21.29
N LEU A 304 -19.34 9.95 -19.99
CA LEU A 304 -20.42 9.33 -19.22
C LEU A 304 -21.61 10.28 -19.03
N SER A 305 -21.34 11.58 -18.94
CA SER A 305 -22.32 12.66 -18.82
C SER A 305 -23.00 13.05 -20.14
N GLY A 306 -22.72 12.35 -21.26
CA GLY A 306 -23.35 12.64 -22.56
C GLY A 306 -22.66 13.74 -23.37
N GLN A 307 -21.58 14.34 -22.86
CA GLN A 307 -20.85 15.39 -23.55
C GLN A 307 -20.04 14.82 -24.73
N PRO A 308 -19.88 15.58 -25.83
CA PRO A 308 -19.08 15.15 -26.97
C PRO A 308 -17.59 15.11 -26.63
N LEU A 309 -16.97 13.94 -26.78
CA LEU A 309 -15.53 13.74 -26.63
C LEU A 309 -14.85 13.69 -28.01
N VAL A 310 -13.80 14.47 -28.23
CA VAL A 310 -13.04 14.44 -29.48
C VAL A 310 -11.89 13.45 -29.37
N LEU A 311 -11.93 12.37 -30.16
CA LEU A 311 -10.88 11.35 -30.26
C LEU A 311 -10.43 11.23 -31.72
N GLU A 312 -9.12 11.34 -31.94
CA GLU A 312 -8.50 11.20 -33.29
C GLU A 312 -9.19 12.07 -34.38
N GLY A 313 -9.66 13.27 -34.00
CA GLY A 313 -10.35 14.20 -34.90
C GLY A 313 -11.85 13.93 -35.12
N ARG A 314 -12.46 12.97 -34.41
CA ARG A 314 -13.91 12.69 -34.46
C ARG A 314 -14.58 12.95 -33.11
N SER A 315 -15.74 13.59 -33.14
CA SER A 315 -16.56 13.83 -31.95
C SER A 315 -17.51 12.65 -31.72
N VAL A 316 -17.45 12.05 -30.53
CA VAL A 316 -18.26 10.90 -30.11
C VAL A 316 -19.02 11.28 -28.85
N SER A 317 -20.33 11.03 -28.82
CA SER A 317 -21.18 11.24 -27.63
C SER A 317 -22.04 10.01 -27.39
N THR A 318 -22.26 9.68 -26.11
CA THR A 318 -23.17 8.61 -25.68
C THR A 318 -24.64 8.93 -25.99
N SER A 319 -24.98 10.21 -26.22
CA SER A 319 -26.32 10.70 -26.57
C SER A 319 -26.73 10.35 -28.01
N LEU A 320 -25.81 9.87 -28.85
CA LEU A 320 -26.09 9.50 -30.25
C LEU A 320 -26.96 8.24 -30.39
N HIS A 321 -27.09 7.43 -29.32
CA HIS A 321 -27.90 6.22 -29.33
C HIS A 321 -28.56 6.01 -27.96
N PRO A 322 -29.84 5.59 -27.87
CA PRO A 322 -30.53 5.38 -26.60
C PRO A 322 -29.82 4.39 -25.65
N GLN A 323 -29.14 3.38 -26.23
CA GLN A 323 -28.36 2.39 -25.47
C GLN A 323 -26.87 2.75 -25.31
N GLY A 324 -26.43 3.89 -25.87
CA GLY A 324 -25.02 4.28 -25.95
C GLY A 324 -24.39 4.50 -24.58
N GLN A 325 -25.11 5.14 -23.66
CA GLN A 325 -24.63 5.37 -22.30
C GLN A 325 -24.40 4.06 -21.53
N LYS A 326 -25.39 3.16 -21.54
CA LYS A 326 -25.30 1.84 -20.89
C LYS A 326 -24.17 1.00 -21.48
N PHE A 327 -24.05 0.96 -22.81
CA PHE A 327 -22.95 0.25 -23.47
C PHE A 327 -21.57 0.79 -23.01
N THR A 328 -21.41 2.11 -22.93
CA THR A 328 -20.18 2.75 -22.47
C THR A 328 -19.89 2.44 -21.01
N PHE A 329 -20.90 2.47 -20.11
CA PHE A 329 -20.74 2.13 -18.69
C PHE A 329 -20.20 0.69 -18.54
N TYR A 330 -20.81 -0.25 -19.25
CA TYR A 330 -20.40 -1.65 -19.24
C TYR A 330 -18.97 -1.84 -19.77
N LYS A 331 -18.64 -1.23 -20.91
CA LYS A 331 -17.29 -1.34 -21.50
C LYS A 331 -16.22 -0.64 -20.68
N LEU A 332 -16.55 0.45 -20.01
CA LEU A 332 -15.65 1.14 -19.10
C LEU A 332 -15.33 0.27 -17.87
N ALA A 333 -16.35 -0.27 -17.21
CA ALA A 333 -16.19 -1.18 -16.08
C ALA A 333 -15.38 -2.44 -16.46
N GLU A 334 -15.69 -3.05 -17.61
CA GLU A 334 -14.93 -4.18 -18.15
C GLU A 334 -13.45 -3.83 -18.36
N LYS A 335 -13.15 -2.63 -18.86
CA LYS A 335 -11.78 -2.20 -19.14
C LYS A 335 -10.97 -1.93 -17.86
N PHE A 336 -11.58 -1.37 -16.81
CA PHE A 336 -10.91 -1.22 -15.52
C PHE A 336 -10.43 -2.57 -14.97
N VAL A 337 -11.31 -3.58 -14.97
CA VAL A 337 -10.94 -4.94 -14.54
C VAL A 337 -9.86 -5.53 -15.44
N LYS A 338 -9.97 -5.33 -16.75
CA LYS A 338 -8.97 -5.80 -17.72
C LYS A 338 -7.58 -5.19 -17.48
N GLN A 339 -7.49 -3.93 -17.04
CA GLN A 339 -6.20 -3.36 -16.63
C GLN A 339 -5.64 -4.02 -15.38
N GLY A 340 -6.50 -4.45 -14.44
CA GLY A 340 -6.09 -5.29 -13.31
C GLY A 340 -5.48 -6.63 -13.76
N GLU A 341 -6.06 -7.25 -14.77
CA GLU A 341 -5.62 -8.55 -15.29
C GLU A 341 -4.32 -8.50 -16.10
N GLU A 342 -4.04 -7.39 -16.78
CA GLU A 342 -2.91 -7.26 -17.71
C GLU A 342 -1.81 -6.36 -17.13
N GLU A 343 -2.12 -5.08 -16.92
CA GLU A 343 -1.16 -4.05 -16.54
C GLU A 343 -0.75 -4.21 -15.08
N VAL A 344 -1.72 -4.27 -14.16
CA VAL A 344 -1.43 -4.41 -12.72
C VAL A 344 -0.75 -5.74 -12.42
N ALA A 345 -1.14 -6.81 -13.10
CA ALA A 345 -0.51 -8.12 -12.96
C ALA A 345 1.00 -8.11 -13.27
N SER A 346 1.46 -7.18 -14.11
CA SER A 346 2.89 -7.02 -14.44
C SER A 346 3.55 -5.84 -13.73
N HIS A 347 2.79 -4.79 -13.42
CA HIS A 347 3.22 -3.53 -12.83
C HIS A 347 2.29 -3.14 -11.68
N PHE A 348 2.56 -3.69 -10.50
CA PHE A 348 1.69 -3.54 -9.33
C PHE A 348 1.43 -2.08 -8.93
N GLU A 349 2.39 -1.18 -9.17
CA GLU A 349 2.27 0.26 -8.89
C GLU A 349 1.17 0.94 -9.71
N ALA A 350 0.81 0.40 -10.88
CA ALA A 350 -0.28 0.94 -11.72
C ALA A 350 -1.66 0.78 -11.06
N ALA A 351 -1.79 -0.11 -10.06
CA ALA A 351 -3.05 -0.32 -9.34
C ALA A 351 -3.60 0.99 -8.73
N PHE A 352 -2.74 1.84 -8.19
CA PHE A 352 -3.14 3.05 -7.46
C PHE A 352 -3.72 4.14 -8.36
N PRO A 353 -3.07 4.59 -9.45
CA PRO A 353 -3.67 5.59 -10.34
C PRO A 353 -4.95 5.06 -11.02
N ILE A 354 -5.00 3.77 -11.39
CA ILE A 354 -6.21 3.16 -11.96
C ILE A 354 -7.34 3.16 -10.92
N ALA A 355 -7.05 2.75 -9.68
CA ALA A 355 -8.02 2.73 -8.59
C ALA A 355 -8.52 4.14 -8.23
N ALA A 356 -7.66 5.16 -8.24
CA ALA A 356 -8.07 6.54 -7.95
C ALA A 356 -9.12 7.03 -8.96
N VAL A 357 -8.89 6.81 -10.26
CA VAL A 357 -9.86 7.16 -11.30
C VAL A 357 -11.13 6.33 -11.16
N ALA A 358 -11.01 5.02 -10.94
CA ALA A 358 -12.17 4.13 -10.76
C ALA A 358 -13.04 4.58 -9.56
N SER A 359 -12.43 4.91 -8.42
CA SER A 359 -13.13 5.40 -7.23
C SER A 359 -13.81 6.75 -7.47
N GLY A 360 -13.17 7.67 -8.20
CA GLY A 360 -13.78 8.94 -8.57
C GLY A 360 -14.98 8.77 -9.49
N ILE A 361 -14.84 7.94 -10.53
CA ILE A 361 -15.93 7.65 -11.48
C ILE A 361 -17.08 6.94 -10.77
N TRP A 362 -16.79 6.03 -9.84
CA TRP A 362 -17.82 5.39 -9.02
C TRP A 362 -18.57 6.41 -8.16
N GLU A 363 -17.87 7.38 -7.56
CA GLU A 363 -18.49 8.41 -6.74
C GLU A 363 -19.46 9.31 -7.54
N GLN A 364 -19.16 9.60 -8.81
CA GLN A 364 -20.02 10.38 -9.71
C GLN A 364 -21.09 9.54 -10.42
N HIS A 365 -20.76 8.31 -10.83
CA HIS A 365 -21.59 7.41 -11.61
C HIS A 365 -21.71 6.04 -10.91
N PRO A 366 -22.57 5.91 -9.87
CA PRO A 366 -22.66 4.68 -9.07
C PRO A 366 -22.96 3.40 -9.86
N GLU A 367 -23.68 3.51 -10.98
CA GLU A 367 -23.97 2.40 -11.89
C GLU A 367 -22.68 1.76 -12.45
N VAL A 368 -21.67 2.57 -12.78
CA VAL A 368 -20.37 2.07 -13.27
C VAL A 368 -19.68 1.27 -12.16
N GLY A 369 -19.84 1.67 -10.91
CA GLY A 369 -19.31 0.96 -9.75
C GLY A 369 -19.96 -0.40 -9.51
N GLU A 370 -21.28 -0.51 -9.64
CA GLU A 370 -21.98 -1.81 -9.56
C GLU A 370 -21.50 -2.75 -10.67
N LEU A 371 -21.35 -2.24 -11.90
CA LEU A 371 -20.81 -3.00 -13.03
C LEU A 371 -19.35 -3.40 -12.81
N LEU A 372 -18.54 -2.51 -12.24
CA LEU A 372 -17.14 -2.78 -11.90
C LEU A 372 -17.04 -3.97 -10.94
N LEU A 373 -17.86 -4.00 -9.88
CA LEU A 373 -17.92 -5.13 -8.96
C LEU A 373 -18.37 -6.42 -9.63
N ALA A 374 -19.39 -6.36 -10.50
CA ALA A 374 -19.86 -7.54 -11.22
C ALA A 374 -18.78 -8.11 -12.16
N HIS A 375 -18.05 -7.24 -12.86
CA HIS A 375 -16.93 -7.65 -13.70
C HIS A 375 -15.77 -8.22 -12.86
N LEU A 376 -15.44 -7.62 -11.72
CA LEU A 376 -14.41 -8.12 -10.81
C LEU A 376 -14.75 -9.54 -10.34
N TYR A 377 -16.00 -9.78 -9.91
CA TYR A 377 -16.44 -11.10 -9.45
C TYR A 377 -16.39 -12.14 -10.57
N ARG A 378 -16.92 -11.80 -11.76
CA ARG A 378 -16.95 -12.72 -12.90
C ARG A 378 -15.55 -13.11 -13.37
N LYS A 379 -14.57 -12.21 -13.25
CA LYS A 379 -13.19 -12.43 -13.70
C LYS A 379 -12.29 -13.02 -12.63
N CYS A 380 -12.53 -12.69 -11.37
CA CYS A 380 -11.81 -13.18 -10.21
C CYS A 380 -12.83 -13.55 -9.12
N PRO A 381 -13.25 -14.83 -9.04
CA PRO A 381 -14.25 -15.25 -8.07
C PRO A 381 -13.79 -14.98 -6.64
N TYR A 382 -12.48 -14.94 -6.40
CA TYR A 382 -11.82 -14.71 -5.10
C TYR A 382 -11.90 -13.27 -4.57
N VAL A 383 -12.31 -12.30 -5.40
CA VAL A 383 -12.72 -10.95 -4.92
C VAL A 383 -13.90 -11.09 -3.96
N VAL A 384 -14.72 -12.12 -4.17
CA VAL A 384 -15.63 -12.64 -3.18
C VAL A 384 -14.91 -13.78 -2.48
N PRO A 385 -14.73 -13.73 -1.15
CA PRO A 385 -14.05 -14.79 -0.44
C PRO A 385 -14.97 -16.00 -0.34
N HIS A 386 -15.01 -16.76 -1.44
CA HIS A 386 -15.73 -18.00 -1.70
C HIS A 386 -14.92 -18.80 -2.70
N TYR A 387 -14.66 -20.07 -2.40
CA TYR A 387 -14.05 -21.00 -3.33
C TYR A 387 -15.16 -21.80 -4.01
N PRO A 388 -15.39 -21.63 -5.33
CA PRO A 388 -16.39 -22.43 -6.03
C PRO A 388 -16.03 -23.92 -5.94
N GLY A 389 -16.95 -24.73 -5.41
CA GLY A 389 -16.76 -26.18 -5.33
C GLY A 389 -17.15 -26.89 -6.63
N MET A 390 -16.52 -28.02 -6.91
CA MET A 390 -16.86 -28.86 -8.06
C MET A 390 -18.24 -29.49 -7.89
N LYS A 391 -19.15 -29.27 -8.84
CA LYS A 391 -20.49 -29.85 -8.83
C LYS A 391 -20.48 -31.28 -9.37
N LYS A 392 -21.35 -32.16 -8.85
CA LYS A 392 -21.50 -33.54 -9.34
C LYS A 392 -21.89 -33.53 -10.82
N GLY A 393 -21.10 -34.21 -11.66
CA GLY A 393 -21.32 -34.32 -13.11
C GLY A 393 -20.67 -33.21 -13.95
N MET A 394 -19.93 -32.27 -13.35
CA MET A 394 -19.18 -31.25 -14.07
C MET A 394 -17.84 -31.82 -14.59
N THR A 395 -17.44 -31.42 -15.80
CA THR A 395 -16.12 -31.78 -16.33
C THR A 395 -15.00 -30.97 -15.65
N VAL A 396 -13.76 -31.44 -15.72
CA VAL A 396 -12.60 -30.70 -15.17
C VAL A 396 -12.42 -29.35 -15.90
N GLU A 397 -12.73 -29.31 -17.20
CA GLU A 397 -12.65 -28.09 -18.03
C GLU A 397 -13.69 -27.05 -17.61
N ASP A 398 -14.95 -27.47 -17.42
CA ASP A 398 -16.01 -26.60 -16.94
C ASP A 398 -15.72 -26.09 -15.52
N TYR A 399 -15.14 -26.95 -14.68
CA TYR A 399 -14.73 -26.56 -13.32
C TYR A 399 -13.61 -25.51 -13.34
N ARG A 400 -12.61 -25.64 -14.22
CA ARG A 400 -11.56 -24.63 -14.41
C ARG A 400 -12.12 -23.28 -14.84
N LYS A 401 -13.12 -23.26 -15.72
CA LYS A 401 -13.83 -22.03 -16.11
C LYS A 401 -14.55 -21.39 -14.93
N VAL A 402 -15.17 -22.20 -14.05
CA VAL A 402 -15.80 -21.72 -12.81
C VAL A 402 -14.78 -21.14 -11.83
N LEU A 403 -13.55 -21.68 -11.77
CA LEU A 403 -12.44 -21.12 -10.99
C LEU A 403 -11.84 -19.83 -11.59
N GLY A 404 -12.25 -19.48 -12.82
CA GLY A 404 -11.83 -18.28 -13.53
C GLY A 404 -10.65 -18.46 -14.48
N TYR A 405 -10.23 -19.70 -14.80
CA TYR A 405 -9.23 -19.97 -15.83
C TYR A 405 -9.73 -19.57 -17.21
N ARG A 406 -8.81 -19.14 -18.08
CA ARG A 406 -9.10 -18.80 -19.47
C ARG A 406 -8.56 -19.84 -20.44
N ASP A 407 -9.26 -19.97 -21.55
CA ASP A 407 -8.75 -20.66 -22.72
C ASP A 407 -8.11 -19.60 -23.61
N ASP A 408 -6.78 -19.65 -23.76
CA ASP A 408 -6.01 -18.75 -24.62
C ASP A 408 -5.82 -19.36 -26.02
N SER A 409 -5.27 -18.57 -26.94
CA SER A 409 -5.03 -19.01 -28.33
C SER A 409 -4.06 -20.20 -28.45
N PHE A 410 -3.29 -20.47 -27.40
CA PHE A 410 -2.31 -21.55 -27.31
C PHE A 410 -2.77 -22.74 -26.46
N GLY A 411 -3.99 -22.72 -25.93
CA GLY A 411 -4.53 -23.75 -25.03
C GLY A 411 -5.03 -23.17 -23.71
N VAL A 412 -5.26 -24.05 -22.73
CA VAL A 412 -5.71 -23.66 -21.39
C VAL A 412 -4.58 -22.89 -20.67
N GLU A 413 -4.92 -21.75 -20.08
CA GLU A 413 -4.02 -20.93 -19.24
C GLU A 413 -3.32 -21.78 -18.16
N ASP A 414 -2.02 -21.59 -18.01
CA ASP A 414 -1.22 -22.27 -16.99
C ASP A 414 -1.41 -21.64 -15.60
N ASP A 415 -1.08 -22.41 -14.55
CA ASP A 415 -1.30 -22.00 -13.16
C ASP A 415 -0.54 -20.71 -12.78
N GLU A 416 0.64 -20.44 -13.37
CA GLU A 416 1.44 -19.25 -13.07
C GLU A 416 0.80 -18.00 -13.68
N SER A 417 0.42 -18.08 -14.96
CA SER A 417 -0.30 -17.01 -15.68
C SER A 417 -1.64 -16.70 -15.00
N PHE A 418 -2.38 -17.74 -14.63
CA PHE A 418 -3.63 -17.62 -13.86
C PHE A 418 -3.40 -16.88 -12.54
N MET A 419 -2.42 -17.33 -11.74
CA MET A 419 -2.16 -16.72 -10.43
C MET A 419 -1.71 -15.27 -10.57
N LYS A 420 -0.84 -14.96 -11.54
CA LYS A 420 -0.39 -13.59 -11.81
C LYS A 420 -1.56 -12.67 -12.16
N ARG A 421 -2.51 -13.15 -12.97
CA ARG A 421 -3.73 -12.41 -13.32
C ARG A 421 -4.63 -12.19 -12.11
N MET A 422 -4.88 -13.23 -11.29
CA MET A 422 -5.69 -13.12 -10.07
C MET A 422 -5.07 -12.17 -9.05
N SER A 423 -3.75 -12.22 -8.89
CA SER A 423 -2.97 -11.29 -8.06
C SER A 423 -3.17 -9.84 -8.51
N GLY A 424 -3.03 -9.55 -9.81
CA GLY A 424 -3.26 -8.20 -10.34
C GLY A 424 -4.67 -7.67 -10.08
N VAL A 425 -5.69 -8.51 -10.23
CA VAL A 425 -7.09 -8.14 -9.94
C VAL A 425 -7.31 -7.88 -8.44
N ILE A 426 -6.77 -8.72 -7.55
CA ILE A 426 -6.87 -8.51 -6.10
C ILE A 426 -6.14 -7.25 -5.65
N ARG A 427 -4.96 -6.95 -6.21
CA ARG A 427 -4.26 -5.67 -5.93
C ARG A 427 -5.07 -4.47 -6.37
N LEU A 428 -5.67 -4.51 -7.56
CA LEU A 428 -6.55 -3.44 -8.05
C LEU A 428 -7.77 -3.27 -7.13
N TYR A 429 -8.39 -4.38 -6.71
CA TYR A 429 -9.53 -4.36 -5.79
C TYR A 429 -9.16 -3.76 -4.42
N ALA A 430 -8.03 -4.19 -3.85
CA ALA A 430 -7.50 -3.62 -2.61
C ALA A 430 -7.22 -2.11 -2.76
N ALA A 431 -6.65 -1.69 -3.90
CA ALA A 431 -6.42 -0.28 -4.19
C ALA A 431 -7.72 0.53 -4.29
N ILE A 432 -8.77 0.02 -4.94
CA ILE A 432 -10.07 0.72 -5.03
C ILE A 432 -10.67 1.00 -3.65
N MET A 433 -10.49 0.09 -2.68
CA MET A 433 -11.05 0.24 -1.34
C MET A 433 -10.45 1.36 -0.51
N GLN A 434 -9.20 1.70 -0.79
CA GLN A 434 -8.41 2.69 -0.04
C GLN A 434 -8.32 4.03 -0.78
N GLN A 435 -8.40 4.04 -2.12
CA GLN A 435 -8.25 5.26 -2.89
C GLN A 435 -9.50 6.14 -2.83
N LYS A 436 -9.29 7.42 -2.49
CA LYS A 436 -10.27 8.50 -2.62
C LYS A 436 -9.84 9.44 -3.73
N TRP A 437 -10.80 9.92 -4.53
CA TRP A 437 -10.51 10.91 -5.55
C TRP A 437 -10.13 12.26 -4.92
N PRO A 438 -8.91 12.79 -5.14
CA PRO A 438 -8.41 13.97 -4.44
C PRO A 438 -9.07 15.28 -4.88
N TYR A 439 -9.73 15.30 -6.04
CA TYR A 439 -10.39 16.48 -6.62
C TYR A 439 -11.91 16.42 -6.52
N SER A 440 -12.49 15.57 -5.67
CA SER A 440 -13.94 15.47 -5.51
C SER A 440 -14.50 16.80 -4.99
N SER A 441 -15.12 17.56 -5.89
CA SER A 441 -15.76 18.84 -5.63
C SER A 441 -17.27 18.68 -5.76
N LYS A 442 -17.93 18.18 -4.71
CA LYS A 442 -19.37 18.45 -4.58
C LYS A 442 -19.54 19.92 -4.16
N PRO A 443 -20.35 20.72 -4.87
CA PRO A 443 -20.49 22.14 -4.58
C PRO A 443 -21.30 22.32 -3.29
N GLY A 444 -20.61 22.76 -2.24
CA GLY A 444 -21.23 23.07 -0.96
C GLY A 444 -20.21 23.05 0.17
N VAL A 445 -19.16 23.87 0.06
CA VAL A 445 -18.44 24.61 1.12
C VAL A 445 -17.19 25.17 0.43
N SER A 446 -17.32 26.38 -0.11
CA SER A 446 -16.22 27.12 -0.71
C SER A 446 -15.31 27.65 0.39
N ARG A 447 -14.07 27.13 0.45
CA ARG A 447 -12.81 27.89 0.42
C ARG A 447 -12.64 29.13 1.34
N LEU A 448 -13.36 29.23 2.44
CA LEU A 448 -13.15 30.27 3.48
C LEU A 448 -12.68 29.71 4.84
N ASP A 449 -12.66 28.39 5.05
CA ASP A 449 -12.31 27.82 6.36
C ASP A 449 -10.81 27.63 6.60
N ALA A 450 -9.96 27.80 5.59
CA ALA A 450 -8.51 27.80 5.79
C ALA A 450 -8.02 29.02 6.62
N VAL A 451 -8.86 30.05 6.75
CA VAL A 451 -8.56 31.24 7.58
C VAL A 451 -9.23 31.14 8.96
N PHE A 452 -10.32 30.38 9.11
CA PHE A 452 -11.06 30.29 10.38
C PHE A 452 -10.47 29.30 11.39
N CYS A 453 -9.60 28.35 10.97
CA CYS A 453 -8.91 27.44 11.89
C CYS A 453 -7.79 28.08 12.74
N ILE A 454 -7.48 29.37 12.56
CA ILE A 454 -6.40 30.04 13.31
C ILE A 454 -6.93 30.80 14.54
N LEU A 455 -8.25 31.01 14.69
CA LEU A 455 -8.78 31.83 15.77
C LEU A 455 -9.96 31.16 16.50
N ALA A 456 -9.70 30.81 17.77
CA ALA A 456 -10.64 30.42 18.84
C ALA A 456 -11.07 28.93 18.94
N PRO A 457 -10.48 28.14 19.85
CA PRO A 457 -10.87 26.75 20.13
C PRO A 457 -12.14 26.57 20.99
N SER A 458 -12.92 27.61 21.27
CA SER A 458 -13.88 27.57 22.38
C SER A 458 -15.36 27.54 22.00
N ILE A 459 -15.73 27.57 20.71
CA ILE A 459 -17.16 27.56 20.32
C ILE A 459 -17.34 26.77 19.02
N LEU A 460 -17.40 25.43 19.08
CA LEU A 460 -18.14 24.60 18.12
C LEU A 460 -18.44 23.22 18.73
N PHE A 461 -19.19 23.20 19.83
CA PHE A 461 -19.95 22.00 20.25
C PHE A 461 -21.43 22.27 19.96
N SER A 462 -21.80 22.35 18.67
CA SER A 462 -23.15 22.14 18.15
C SER A 462 -23.20 22.39 16.63
N PHE A 463 -23.66 21.36 15.91
CA PHE A 463 -24.16 21.38 14.52
C PHE A 463 -23.16 21.65 13.37
N ASN A 464 -23.01 20.63 12.50
CA ASN A 464 -22.51 20.68 11.10
C ASN A 464 -21.01 20.74 10.78
N VAL A 465 -20.17 19.92 11.43
CA VAL A 465 -18.79 19.58 10.93
C VAL A 465 -18.62 18.08 10.63
N LEU A 466 -19.73 17.36 10.36
CA LEU A 466 -19.71 15.91 10.08
C LEU A 466 -19.95 15.54 8.60
N ASN A 467 -20.11 16.52 7.70
CA ASN A 467 -20.51 16.25 6.30
C ASN A 467 -19.38 16.39 5.25
N ALA A 468 -18.12 16.57 5.66
CA ALA A 468 -16.99 16.71 4.73
C ALA A 468 -16.27 15.38 4.38
N PHE A 469 -16.63 14.27 5.02
CA PHE A 469 -16.03 12.95 4.77
C PHE A 469 -17.08 11.95 4.31
N GLN A 470 -17.46 12.00 3.03
CA GLN A 470 -18.08 10.83 2.43
C GLN A 470 -17.01 9.72 2.31
N PRO A 471 -17.24 8.52 2.90
CA PRO A 471 -16.32 7.39 2.75
C PRO A 471 -16.30 6.94 1.28
N PRO A 472 -15.22 6.29 0.82
CA PRO A 472 -15.18 5.73 -0.53
C PRO A 472 -16.41 4.83 -0.77
N PRO A 473 -16.99 4.84 -1.98
CA PRO A 473 -18.22 4.07 -2.27
C PRO A 473 -18.06 2.58 -1.97
N HIS A 474 -16.84 2.05 -2.08
CA HIS A 474 -16.45 0.70 -1.67
C HIS A 474 -15.33 0.71 -0.63
N GLY A 475 -15.52 1.42 0.48
CA GLY A 475 -14.46 1.67 1.47
C GLY A 475 -13.90 0.47 2.24
N LEU A 476 -12.88 0.73 3.07
CA LEU A 476 -12.08 -0.23 3.84
C LEU A 476 -12.88 -1.28 4.64
N ASN A 477 -14.12 -1.00 5.03
CA ASN A 477 -15.02 -1.97 5.70
C ASN A 477 -15.22 -3.24 4.85
N HIS A 478 -15.30 -3.10 3.52
CA HIS A 478 -15.40 -4.23 2.61
C HIS A 478 -14.08 -5.00 2.53
N GLY A 479 -12.94 -4.30 2.64
CA GLY A 479 -11.62 -4.92 2.71
C GLY A 479 -11.42 -5.74 3.98
N TRP A 480 -11.87 -5.22 5.12
CA TRP A 480 -11.85 -5.97 6.38
C TRP A 480 -12.73 -7.21 6.31
N ARG A 481 -13.97 -7.04 5.82
CA ARG A 481 -14.89 -8.16 5.61
C ARG A 481 -14.27 -9.21 4.68
N TRP A 482 -13.58 -8.78 3.62
CA TRP A 482 -12.89 -9.68 2.71
C TRP A 482 -11.79 -10.49 3.43
N LEU A 483 -10.87 -9.81 4.12
CA LEU A 483 -9.75 -10.44 4.82
C LEU A 483 -10.24 -11.39 5.92
N ALA A 484 -11.17 -10.93 6.76
CA ALA A 484 -11.76 -11.75 7.82
C ALA A 484 -12.43 -13.00 7.25
N GLN A 485 -13.09 -12.89 6.10
CA GLN A 485 -13.76 -14.04 5.50
C GLN A 485 -12.77 -14.99 4.81
N MET A 486 -11.70 -14.50 4.17
CA MET A 486 -10.60 -15.33 3.67
C MET A 486 -9.91 -16.13 4.78
N LEU A 487 -9.64 -15.50 5.93
CA LEU A 487 -8.98 -16.13 7.07
C LEU A 487 -9.86 -17.15 7.81
N ASN A 488 -11.19 -17.05 7.68
CA ASN A 488 -12.15 -17.96 8.30
C ASN A 488 -12.50 -19.18 7.41
N MET A 489 -12.06 -19.20 6.15
CA MET A 489 -12.23 -20.33 5.24
C MET A 489 -11.03 -21.28 5.28
N GLU A 490 -11.26 -22.53 4.89
CA GLU A 490 -10.16 -23.49 4.72
C GLU A 490 -9.26 -23.02 3.56
N PRO A 491 -7.93 -22.90 3.79
CA PRO A 491 -7.03 -22.38 2.77
C PRO A 491 -6.84 -23.39 1.65
N VAL A 492 -7.01 -22.93 0.41
CA VAL A 492 -6.64 -23.66 -0.80
C VAL A 492 -5.14 -23.43 -1.06
N SER A 493 -4.39 -24.52 -1.20
CA SER A 493 -2.94 -24.50 -1.44
C SER A 493 -2.59 -23.62 -2.65
N GLY A 494 -1.56 -22.79 -2.53
CA GLY A 494 -1.12 -21.86 -3.59
C GLY A 494 -1.99 -20.60 -3.73
N ILE A 495 -3.31 -20.75 -3.79
CA ILE A 495 -4.23 -19.62 -4.06
C ILE A 495 -4.39 -18.71 -2.84
N THR A 496 -4.85 -19.26 -1.70
CA THR A 496 -5.23 -18.44 -0.54
C THR A 496 -4.08 -17.61 0.02
N ALA A 497 -2.89 -18.22 0.14
CA ALA A 497 -1.72 -17.55 0.68
C ALA A 497 -1.26 -16.39 -0.22
N THR A 498 -1.27 -16.61 -1.54
CA THR A 498 -0.90 -15.59 -2.53
C THR A 498 -1.88 -14.44 -2.46
N LEU A 499 -3.20 -14.68 -2.61
CA LEU A 499 -4.17 -13.58 -2.63
C LEU A 499 -4.19 -12.75 -1.34
N ILE A 500 -4.01 -13.38 -0.17
CA ILE A 500 -3.89 -12.65 1.10
C ILE A 500 -2.63 -11.78 1.12
N PHE A 501 -1.49 -12.31 0.67
CA PHE A 501 -0.25 -11.56 0.59
C PHE A 501 -0.41 -10.34 -0.34
N GLU A 502 -0.94 -10.55 -1.53
CA GLU A 502 -1.16 -9.52 -2.55
C GLU A 502 -2.10 -8.41 -2.04
N PHE A 503 -3.18 -8.79 -1.35
CA PHE A 503 -4.12 -7.85 -0.75
C PHE A 503 -3.46 -7.01 0.35
N LEU A 504 -2.71 -7.64 1.26
CA LEU A 504 -2.04 -6.95 2.37
C LEU A 504 -0.91 -6.04 1.87
N GLU A 505 -0.15 -6.47 0.86
CA GLU A 505 0.90 -5.66 0.25
C GLU A 505 0.33 -4.40 -0.41
N ALA A 506 -0.75 -4.55 -1.18
CA ALA A 506 -1.44 -3.41 -1.80
C ALA A 506 -2.09 -2.47 -0.76
N SER A 507 -2.52 -3.01 0.39
CA SER A 507 -3.19 -2.25 1.45
C SER A 507 -2.25 -1.62 2.48
N ARG A 508 -0.93 -1.84 2.37
CA ARG A 508 0.06 -1.54 3.41
C ARG A 508 0.14 -0.05 3.79
N SER A 509 0.06 0.84 2.81
CA SER A 509 0.21 2.29 3.02
C SER A 509 -0.93 2.91 3.83
N ASP A 510 -2.16 2.40 3.70
CA ASP A 510 -3.31 2.81 4.51
C ASP A 510 -3.42 2.01 5.81
N LEU A 511 -2.98 0.75 5.84
CA LEU A 511 -2.86 -0.05 7.08
C LEU A 511 -1.96 0.63 8.11
N ASP A 512 -0.84 1.21 7.65
CA ASP A 512 0.12 1.92 8.52
C ASP A 512 -0.42 3.29 9.00
N ARG A 513 -1.37 3.89 8.27
CA ARG A 513 -2.02 5.17 8.59
C ARG A 513 -3.26 5.03 9.46
N SER A 514 -4.01 3.94 9.30
CA SER A 514 -5.16 3.65 10.15
C SER A 514 -4.67 3.27 11.55
N SER A 515 -5.14 3.99 12.58
CA SER A 515 -4.85 3.72 13.99
C SER A 515 -5.60 2.49 14.54
N ASP A 516 -6.22 1.69 13.67
CA ASP A 516 -7.09 0.59 14.05
C ASP A 516 -6.29 -0.63 14.54
N GLN A 517 -6.37 -0.90 15.85
CA GLN A 517 -5.76 -2.07 16.49
C GLN A 517 -6.22 -3.41 15.88
N PHE A 518 -7.37 -3.42 15.22
CA PHE A 518 -7.97 -4.57 14.54
C PHE A 518 -7.12 -5.06 13.34
N TRP A 519 -6.53 -4.16 12.55
CA TRP A 519 -5.74 -4.55 11.38
C TRP A 519 -4.39 -5.19 11.75
N ARG A 520 -3.82 -4.79 12.89
CA ARG A 520 -2.59 -5.39 13.45
C ARG A 520 -2.79 -6.86 13.87
N HIS A 521 -4.00 -7.21 14.34
CA HIS A 521 -4.37 -8.59 14.64
C HIS A 521 -4.46 -9.47 13.37
N GLY A 522 -4.91 -8.90 12.24
CA GLY A 522 -4.95 -9.59 10.94
C GLY A 522 -3.57 -10.05 10.45
N LEU A 523 -2.54 -9.21 10.64
CA LEU A 523 -1.14 -9.54 10.33
C LEU A 523 -0.58 -10.66 11.24
N SER A 524 -0.99 -10.73 12.51
CA SER A 524 -0.60 -11.83 13.41
C SER A 524 -1.15 -13.18 12.93
N HIS A 525 -2.38 -13.21 12.41
CA HIS A 525 -2.99 -14.43 11.84
C HIS A 525 -2.35 -14.92 10.53
N GLN A 526 -1.61 -14.07 9.79
CA GLN A 526 -0.86 -14.45 8.59
C GLN A 526 0.20 -15.51 8.91
N THR A 527 0.87 -15.40 10.07
CA THR A 527 1.87 -16.38 10.51
C THR A 527 1.25 -17.76 10.76
N GLN A 528 0.03 -17.83 11.29
CA GLN A 528 -0.69 -19.09 11.52
C GLN A 528 -1.24 -19.72 10.22
N THR A 529 -1.72 -18.92 9.26
CA THR A 529 -2.23 -19.43 7.98
C THR A 529 -1.12 -19.96 7.08
N VAL A 530 0.04 -19.30 7.06
CA VAL A 530 1.24 -19.81 6.36
C VAL A 530 1.75 -21.12 6.97
N HIS A 531 1.69 -21.29 8.30
CA HIS A 531 2.01 -22.56 8.95
C HIS A 531 1.01 -23.68 8.61
N ARG A 532 -0.28 -23.37 8.46
CA ARG A 532 -1.31 -24.34 8.04
C ARG A 532 -1.16 -24.77 6.58
N GLY A 533 -0.86 -23.85 5.67
CA GLY A 533 -0.60 -24.17 4.25
C GLY A 533 0.57 -25.13 4.06
N LYS A 534 1.61 -25.03 4.90
CA LYS A 534 2.75 -25.95 4.91
C LYS A 534 2.41 -27.39 5.29
N HIS A 535 1.27 -27.65 5.95
CA HIS A 535 0.80 -29.00 6.27
C HIS A 535 -0.06 -29.63 5.16
N LEU A 536 -0.63 -28.84 4.25
CA LEU A 536 -1.44 -29.29 3.12
C LEU A 536 -0.63 -29.47 1.82
N ALA A 537 0.58 -28.90 1.75
CA ALA A 537 1.51 -29.14 0.65
C ALA A 537 2.20 -30.52 0.81
N PRO A 538 2.21 -31.39 -0.21
CA PRO A 538 2.88 -32.69 -0.13
C PRO A 538 4.39 -32.50 0.08
N ARG A 539 4.92 -33.00 1.20
CA ARG A 539 6.37 -33.11 1.45
C ARG A 539 6.94 -34.21 0.56
N ASN A 540 7.61 -33.85 -0.53
CA ASN A 540 8.44 -34.78 -1.29
C ASN A 540 9.57 -35.31 -0.39
N LYS A 541 9.51 -36.61 -0.05
CA LYS A 541 10.66 -37.37 0.47
C LYS A 541 11.50 -37.84 -0.73
N PRO A 542 12.84 -37.77 -0.68
CA PRO A 542 13.68 -38.29 -1.75
C PRO A 542 13.71 -39.82 -1.63
N ALA A 543 13.34 -40.53 -2.70
CA ALA A 543 13.70 -41.92 -2.91
C ALA A 543 14.95 -41.97 -3.80
N GLU A 544 15.98 -42.65 -3.33
CA GLU A 544 17.23 -42.88 -4.04
C GLU A 544 17.01 -43.76 -5.29
N GLY A 545 17.68 -43.41 -6.40
CA GLY A 545 17.98 -44.35 -7.49
C GLY A 545 17.54 -43.96 -8.90
N SER A 546 18.54 -43.63 -9.75
CA SER A 546 18.54 -43.61 -11.22
C SER A 546 18.20 -42.30 -11.99
N SER A 547 19.26 -41.52 -12.26
CA SER A 547 19.60 -40.77 -13.50
C SER A 547 18.54 -39.93 -14.25
N ALA A 548 18.45 -38.64 -13.87
CA ALA A 548 18.45 -37.34 -14.62
C ALA A 548 17.90 -37.18 -16.08
N PRO A 549 17.48 -35.95 -16.51
CA PRO A 549 17.08 -34.75 -15.76
C PRO A 549 15.73 -34.11 -16.23
N MET A 550 14.89 -33.74 -15.27
CA MET A 550 13.80 -32.76 -15.43
C MET A 550 13.88 -31.84 -14.21
N HIS A 551 14.53 -30.69 -14.37
CA HIS A 551 14.56 -29.65 -13.33
C HIS A 551 13.48 -28.61 -13.64
N GLN A 552 12.31 -28.88 -13.07
CA GLN A 552 11.20 -27.96 -12.86
C GLN A 552 11.24 -27.46 -11.41
N LEU A 553 10.96 -26.16 -11.24
CA LEU A 553 10.25 -25.54 -10.12
C LEU A 553 10.89 -25.61 -8.72
N LEU A 554 11.54 -24.51 -8.35
CA LEU A 554 11.42 -23.88 -7.03
C LEU A 554 11.30 -22.36 -7.20
#